data_AF-A0A484C6L4-F1
#
_entry.id   AF-A0A484C6L4-F1
#
_cell.length_a   1.000
_cell.length_b   1.000
_cell.length_c   1.000
_cell.angle_alpha   90.00
_cell.angle_beta   90.00
_cell.angle_gamma   90.00
#
_symmetry.space_group_name_H-M   'P 1'
#
loop_
_entity.id
_entity.type
_entity.pdbx_description
1 polymer ?
#
loop_
_entity_poly.entity_id
_entity_poly.type
_entity_poly.pdbx_seq_one_letter_code
_entity_poly.pdbx_strand_id
1 'polypeptide(L)'
;MRTIRTLDMTTQTITNMALDVPFKEQFKCCICLDIYTKPASIPCGHTFCLDCIDSFWDTKTKAECPLCKETFRKRPQLRINQGYEQIIDFYIRSQEENVDGVGSRKTSLIPLFEPEEIPCDICHGDKSQSVKSPSVKSCLVCQASYCELHLTPHLRDPALHRHQLTDPATFATSHLCRKHHKPLTMFCKKDQKPVCGQCTEREHKHHKTVPMEEENKRVKIRLRETISSIQPMIHARLRKVNEIKNSVALSKKITEREIERSAQICSMLISAIERQHAGLVEELEKRQQEAERRSEELFQELEEELNDLQMRSSELQHLEHTQNPVHLVQSFPSLRRLPQTREWSEVAVH
;
A
#
# COMPACT_ATOMS: atom_id res chain seq x y z
N MET A 1 -51.65 15.36 -32.20
CA MET A 1 -50.65 15.77 -31.20
C MET A 1 -50.20 14.55 -30.43
N ARG A 2 -49.06 13.95 -30.80
CA ARG A 2 -48.45 12.80 -30.12
C ARG A 2 -47.13 13.28 -29.51
N THR A 3 -47.04 13.23 -28.19
CA THR A 3 -45.91 13.68 -27.39
C THR A 3 -44.76 12.68 -27.50
N ILE A 4 -43.62 13.13 -28.03
CA ILE A 4 -42.36 12.37 -28.08
C ILE A 4 -41.70 12.51 -26.70
N ARG A 5 -41.58 11.40 -25.98
CA ARG A 5 -40.76 11.31 -24.76
C ARG A 5 -39.28 11.24 -25.17
N THR A 6 -38.54 12.29 -24.88
CA THR A 6 -37.07 12.30 -24.91
C THR A 6 -36.55 11.52 -23.71
N LEU A 7 -35.81 10.43 -23.96
CA LEU A 7 -35.08 9.70 -22.93
C LEU A 7 -33.76 10.44 -22.66
N ASP A 8 -33.68 11.05 -21.49
CA ASP A 8 -32.49 11.66 -20.93
C ASP A 8 -31.54 10.54 -20.44
N MET A 9 -30.36 10.44 -21.03
CA MET A 9 -29.32 9.47 -20.67
C MET A 9 -28.39 10.13 -19.66
N THR A 10 -28.64 9.84 -18.39
CA THR A 10 -27.87 10.30 -17.24
C THR A 10 -26.40 9.91 -17.35
N THR A 11 -25.54 10.93 -17.37
CA THR A 11 -24.10 10.83 -17.12
C THR A 11 -23.83 10.16 -15.77
N GLN A 12 -23.39 8.90 -15.77
CA GLN A 12 -22.84 8.26 -14.58
C GLN A 12 -21.38 8.67 -14.40
N THR A 13 -21.17 9.51 -13.39
CA THR A 13 -19.86 9.87 -12.84
C THR A 13 -19.20 8.61 -12.26
N ILE A 14 -18.06 8.22 -12.83
CA ILE A 14 -17.20 7.17 -12.26
C ILE A 14 -16.54 7.77 -11.01
N THR A 15 -17.00 7.35 -9.83
CA THR A 15 -16.36 7.64 -8.56
C THR A 15 -15.14 6.73 -8.37
N ASN A 16 -13.98 7.35 -8.17
CA ASN A 16 -12.70 6.69 -7.89
C ASN A 16 -12.80 5.71 -6.71
N MET A 17 -12.37 4.46 -6.91
CA MET A 17 -12.16 3.48 -5.85
C MET A 17 -10.71 3.54 -5.38
N ALA A 18 -10.47 4.05 -4.17
CA ALA A 18 -9.17 4.02 -3.52
C ALA A 18 -8.73 2.56 -3.23
N LEU A 19 -7.55 2.19 -3.73
CA LEU A 19 -6.70 1.16 -3.13
C LEU A 19 -5.75 1.94 -2.20
N ASP A 20 -5.86 1.72 -0.90
CA ASP A 20 -5.23 2.55 0.13
C ASP A 20 -3.76 2.15 0.35
N VAL A 21 -2.97 2.23 -0.73
CA VAL A 21 -1.54 2.56 -0.63
C VAL A 21 -1.49 4.05 -0.90
N PRO A 22 -0.95 4.89 0.01
CA PRO A 22 -0.83 6.32 -0.27
C PRO A 22 -0.15 6.48 -1.63
N PHE A 23 -0.81 7.12 -2.60
CA PHE A 23 -0.33 7.22 -4.00
C PHE A 23 1.13 7.72 -4.08
N LYS A 24 1.57 8.48 -3.08
CA LYS A 24 2.95 8.92 -2.85
C LYS A 24 3.97 7.78 -2.76
N GLU A 25 3.64 6.66 -2.12
CA GLU A 25 4.56 5.53 -1.94
C GLU A 25 4.87 4.82 -3.27
N GLN A 26 4.05 5.01 -4.31
CA GLN A 26 4.27 4.43 -5.63
C GLN A 26 5.35 5.16 -6.45
N PHE A 27 5.76 6.37 -6.03
CA PHE A 27 6.74 7.20 -6.74
C PHE A 27 8.06 7.35 -5.99
N LYS A 28 8.33 6.51 -4.98
CA LYS A 28 9.57 6.59 -4.21
C LYS A 28 10.63 5.65 -4.75
N CYS A 29 11.85 6.15 -4.86
CA CYS A 29 13.03 5.33 -5.09
C CYS A 29 13.42 4.58 -3.82
N CYS A 30 13.62 3.26 -3.92
CA CYS A 30 14.02 2.45 -2.76
C CYS A 30 15.47 2.66 -2.30
N ILE A 31 16.28 3.47 -2.99
CA ILE A 31 17.66 3.81 -2.58
C ILE A 31 17.66 5.08 -1.72
N CYS A 32 17.16 6.21 -2.25
CA CYS A 32 17.10 7.47 -1.50
C CYS A 32 15.85 7.61 -0.61
N LEU A 33 14.87 6.70 -0.76
CA LEU A 33 13.58 6.71 -0.07
C LEU A 33 12.72 7.97 -0.31
N ASP A 34 13.08 8.74 -1.34
CA ASP A 34 12.39 9.94 -1.77
C ASP A 34 11.77 9.78 -3.17
N ILE A 35 10.96 10.74 -3.60
CA ILE A 35 10.35 10.78 -4.93
C ILE A 35 11.46 10.67 -5.99
N TYR A 36 11.21 9.86 -7.02
CA TYR A 36 12.17 9.67 -8.10
C TYR A 36 12.57 11.01 -8.74
N THR A 37 13.86 11.30 -8.73
CA THR A 37 14.47 12.39 -9.51
C THR A 37 15.17 11.76 -10.71
N LYS A 38 14.82 12.18 -11.93
CA LYS A 38 15.33 11.58 -13.18
C LYS A 38 15.24 10.05 -13.16
N PRO A 39 14.03 9.46 -13.07
CA PRO A 39 13.86 8.02 -12.95
C PRO A 39 14.53 7.26 -14.11
N ALA A 40 15.34 6.26 -13.81
CA ALA A 40 15.95 5.37 -14.79
C ALA A 40 15.48 3.93 -14.56
N SER A 41 14.92 3.31 -15.60
CA SER A 41 14.51 1.90 -15.57
C SER A 41 15.65 1.02 -16.10
N ILE A 42 16.01 -0.01 -15.36
CA ILE A 42 17.07 -0.97 -15.74
C ILE A 42 16.45 -2.24 -16.37
N PRO A 43 17.24 -3.11 -17.07
CA PRO A 43 16.68 -4.18 -17.90
C PRO A 43 15.75 -5.19 -17.19
N CYS A 44 15.88 -5.36 -15.87
CA CYS A 44 14.99 -6.19 -15.07
C CYS A 44 13.60 -5.54 -14.80
N GLY A 45 13.36 -4.33 -15.30
CA GLY A 45 12.08 -3.60 -15.18
C GLY A 45 11.91 -2.74 -13.92
N HIS A 46 12.89 -2.72 -13.02
CA HIS A 46 12.86 -1.86 -11.82
C HIS A 46 13.36 -0.44 -12.13
N THR A 47 12.84 0.55 -11.42
CA THR A 47 13.17 1.97 -11.61
C THR A 47 13.81 2.56 -10.35
N PHE A 48 14.78 3.44 -10.54
CA PHE A 48 15.54 4.14 -9.49
C PHE A 48 15.81 5.58 -9.93
N CYS A 49 16.20 6.50 -9.05
CA CYS A 49 16.79 7.76 -9.51
C CYS A 49 18.08 7.45 -10.28
N LEU A 50 18.33 8.14 -11.40
CA LEU A 50 19.51 7.92 -12.23
C LEU A 50 20.79 7.95 -11.39
N ASP A 51 20.97 9.01 -10.60
CA ASP A 51 22.17 9.19 -9.76
C ASP A 51 22.27 8.12 -8.66
N CYS A 52 21.14 7.64 -8.15
CA CYS A 52 21.12 6.63 -7.08
C CYS A 52 21.57 5.26 -7.57
N ILE A 53 21.09 4.80 -8.72
CA ILE A 53 21.51 3.51 -9.27
C ILE A 53 22.94 3.58 -9.84
N ASP A 54 23.34 4.72 -10.39
CA ASP A 54 24.69 4.96 -10.89
C ASP A 54 25.71 4.88 -9.73
N SER A 55 25.45 5.63 -8.65
CA SER A 55 26.28 5.61 -7.43
C SER A 55 26.30 4.23 -6.76
N PHE A 56 25.17 3.53 -6.73
CA PHE A 56 25.10 2.18 -6.18
C PHE A 56 26.03 1.22 -6.93
N TRP A 57 26.05 1.27 -8.27
CA TRP A 57 26.96 0.46 -9.07
C TRP A 57 28.43 0.85 -8.92
N ASP A 58 28.75 2.12 -8.61
CA ASP A 58 30.12 2.54 -8.34
C ASP A 58 30.69 1.93 -7.06
N THR A 59 29.84 1.59 -6.09
CA THR A 59 30.26 0.93 -4.83
C THR A 59 30.40 -0.59 -4.94
N LYS A 60 30.07 -1.18 -6.10
CA LYS A 60 30.00 -2.64 -6.28
C LYS A 60 30.90 -3.11 -7.42
N THR A 61 31.47 -4.30 -7.25
CA THR A 61 32.29 -4.94 -8.29
C THR A 61 31.47 -5.48 -9.47
N LYS A 62 30.14 -5.58 -9.32
CA LYS A 62 29.22 -6.09 -10.33
C LYS A 62 27.98 -5.21 -10.40
N ALA A 63 27.47 -4.97 -11.60
CA ALA A 63 26.20 -4.27 -11.79
C ALA A 63 25.05 -5.21 -11.41
N GLU A 64 24.37 -4.95 -10.30
CA GLU A 64 23.23 -5.73 -9.81
C GLU A 64 22.02 -4.82 -9.52
N CYS A 65 20.81 -5.36 -9.65
CA CYS A 65 19.60 -4.65 -9.25
C CYS A 65 19.46 -4.62 -7.72
N PRO A 66 19.30 -3.45 -7.08
CA PRO A 66 19.08 -3.35 -5.64
C PRO A 66 17.84 -4.10 -5.12
N LEU A 67 16.79 -4.23 -5.94
CA LEU A 67 15.51 -4.84 -5.57
C LEU A 67 15.49 -6.35 -5.79
N CYS A 68 15.64 -6.82 -7.03
CA CYS A 68 15.52 -8.24 -7.35
C CYS A 68 16.86 -9.00 -7.37
N LYS A 69 17.98 -8.32 -7.15
CA LYS A 69 19.34 -8.89 -7.16
C LYS A 69 19.78 -9.51 -8.49
N GLU A 70 19.07 -9.23 -9.58
CA GLU A 70 19.51 -9.64 -10.92
C GLU A 70 20.84 -8.98 -11.28
N THR A 71 21.82 -9.78 -11.68
CA THR A 71 23.17 -9.32 -12.04
C THR A 71 23.33 -9.19 -13.54
N PHE A 72 23.91 -8.09 -14.00
CA PHE A 72 24.15 -7.80 -15.41
C PHE A 72 25.62 -8.06 -15.78
N ARG A 73 25.85 -8.75 -16.91
CA ARG A 73 27.21 -9.08 -17.39
C ARG A 73 28.04 -7.83 -17.74
N LYS A 74 27.37 -6.75 -18.15
CA LYS A 74 27.95 -5.43 -18.41
C LYS A 74 27.02 -4.39 -17.78
N ARG A 75 27.58 -3.29 -17.26
CA ARG A 75 26.80 -2.17 -16.69
C ARG A 75 25.82 -1.65 -17.76
N PRO A 76 24.50 -1.71 -17.51
CA PRO A 76 23.51 -1.15 -18.42
C PRO A 76 23.71 0.36 -18.62
N GLN A 77 23.48 0.85 -19.83
CA GLN A 77 23.43 2.30 -20.06
C GLN A 77 22.15 2.86 -19.46
N LEU A 78 22.28 3.75 -18.48
CA LEU A 78 21.15 4.43 -17.86
C LEU A 78 20.60 5.51 -18.79
N ARG A 79 19.27 5.54 -18.93
CA ARG A 79 18.53 6.62 -19.60
C ARG A 79 17.36 6.99 -18.72
N ILE A 80 17.01 8.27 -18.74
CA ILE A 80 15.85 8.76 -18.03
C ILE A 80 14.61 8.20 -18.73
N ASN A 81 13.73 7.59 -17.95
CA ASN A 81 12.41 7.17 -18.37
C ASN A 81 11.51 8.41 -18.40
N GLN A 82 11.57 9.15 -19.51
CA GLN A 82 10.84 10.42 -19.69
C GLN A 82 9.34 10.28 -19.44
N GLY A 83 8.74 9.15 -19.85
CA GLY A 83 7.33 8.90 -19.59
C GLY A 83 7.01 8.78 -18.10
N TYR A 84 7.90 8.16 -17.32
CA TYR A 84 7.69 8.05 -15.88
C TYR A 84 8.01 9.35 -15.14
N GLU A 85 9.05 10.08 -15.57
CA GLU A 85 9.37 11.43 -15.09
C GLU A 85 8.18 12.39 -15.26
N GLN A 86 7.53 12.39 -16.42
CA GLN A 86 6.33 13.18 -16.67
C GLN A 86 5.15 12.81 -15.76
N ILE A 87 4.97 11.51 -15.46
CA ILE A 87 3.92 11.06 -14.52
C ILE A 87 4.22 11.56 -13.10
N ILE A 88 5.48 11.53 -12.68
CA ILE A 88 5.93 12.03 -11.38
C ILE A 88 5.77 13.55 -11.30
N ASP A 89 6.16 14.30 -12.34
CA ASP A 89 6.00 15.75 -12.42
C ASP A 89 4.53 16.17 -12.38
N PHE A 90 3.67 15.45 -13.11
CA PHE A 90 2.22 15.66 -13.05
C PHE A 90 1.68 15.44 -11.64
N TYR A 91 2.14 14.39 -10.95
CA TYR A 91 1.77 14.14 -9.56
C TYR A 91 2.22 15.29 -8.64
N ILE A 92 3.48 15.75 -8.74
CA ILE A 92 4.01 16.84 -7.92
C ILE A 92 3.19 18.12 -8.13
N ARG A 93 2.91 18.48 -9.39
CA ARG A 93 2.11 19.68 -9.73
C ARG A 93 0.66 19.60 -9.24
N SER A 94 0.03 18.43 -9.32
CA SER A 94 -1.33 18.24 -8.81
C SER A 94 -1.44 18.35 -7.27
N GLN A 95 -0.33 18.17 -6.54
CA GLN A 95 -0.26 18.35 -5.10
C GLN A 95 -0.06 19.84 -4.72
N GLU A 96 0.69 20.60 -5.52
CA GLU A 96 0.95 22.03 -5.32
C GLU A 96 -0.30 22.89 -5.62
N GLU A 97 -1.11 22.53 -6.61
CA GLU A 97 -2.37 23.23 -6.94
C GLU A 97 -3.52 23.00 -5.93
N ASN A 98 -3.34 22.11 -4.93
CA ASN A 98 -4.32 21.86 -3.86
C ASN A 98 -4.18 22.79 -2.63
N VAL A 99 -3.23 23.74 -2.65
CA VAL A 99 -2.97 24.63 -1.49
C VAL A 99 -3.78 25.93 -1.52
N ASP A 100 -4.23 26.40 -2.70
CA ASP A 100 -5.08 27.59 -2.80
C ASP A 100 -6.41 27.24 -3.49
N GLY A 101 -7.45 27.11 -2.66
CA GLY A 101 -8.80 26.84 -3.13
C GLY A 101 -9.34 27.94 -4.05
N VAL A 102 -9.78 27.55 -5.25
CA VAL A 102 -11.00 28.01 -5.93
C VAL A 102 -11.10 27.32 -7.31
N GLY A 103 -12.27 26.69 -7.56
CA GLY A 103 -12.90 26.71 -8.87
C GLY A 103 -12.59 25.58 -9.87
N SER A 104 -13.37 24.50 -9.79
CA SER A 104 -13.89 23.70 -10.91
C SER A 104 -13.27 23.89 -12.31
N ARG A 105 -12.48 22.90 -12.77
CA ARG A 105 -12.54 22.43 -14.16
C ARG A 105 -12.46 20.91 -14.21
N LYS A 106 -13.57 20.30 -14.62
CA LYS A 106 -13.58 18.93 -15.14
C LYS A 106 -12.69 18.93 -16.38
N THR A 107 -11.60 18.18 -16.38
CA THR A 107 -10.82 17.94 -17.59
C THR A 107 -10.53 16.46 -17.70
N SER A 108 -11.40 15.82 -18.49
CA SER A 108 -11.15 14.68 -19.36
C SER A 108 -9.79 14.00 -19.19
N LEU A 109 -9.83 12.84 -18.53
CA LEU A 109 -8.77 11.84 -18.63
C LEU A 109 -8.63 11.42 -20.10
N ILE A 110 -7.51 11.79 -20.71
CA ILE A 110 -6.71 11.15 -21.77
C ILE A 110 -6.01 12.29 -22.56
N PRO A 111 -4.72 12.54 -22.34
CA PRO A 111 -3.87 13.06 -23.40
C PRO A 111 -3.56 11.89 -24.34
N LEU A 112 -4.24 11.95 -25.48
CA LEU A 112 -3.87 11.27 -26.70
C LEU A 112 -2.37 11.49 -26.95
N PHE A 113 -1.67 10.46 -27.42
CA PHE A 113 -0.34 10.52 -28.01
C PHE A 113 0.00 11.93 -28.49
N GLU A 114 0.86 12.65 -27.77
CA GLU A 114 1.42 13.89 -28.30
C GLU A 114 2.29 13.48 -29.50
N PRO A 115 1.94 13.90 -30.72
CA PRO A 115 2.74 13.58 -31.89
C PRO A 115 4.07 14.32 -31.77
N GLU A 116 5.16 13.57 -31.89
CA GLU A 116 6.55 14.03 -32.00
C GLU A 116 6.61 15.37 -32.78
N GLU A 117 7.10 16.44 -32.15
CA GLU A 117 7.09 17.79 -32.73
C GLU A 117 7.89 17.84 -34.03
N ILE A 118 7.24 18.22 -35.14
CA ILE A 118 7.86 18.17 -36.46
C ILE A 118 8.66 19.45 -36.73
N PRO A 119 9.96 19.37 -36.99
CA PRO A 119 10.81 20.54 -37.19
C PRO A 119 10.49 21.28 -38.50
N CYS A 120 10.81 22.56 -38.56
CA CYS A 120 10.67 23.36 -39.77
C CYS A 120 11.77 23.04 -40.80
N ASP A 121 11.36 22.89 -42.06
CA ASP A 121 12.26 22.53 -43.16
C ASP A 121 13.12 23.69 -43.67
N ILE A 122 12.70 24.92 -43.42
CA ILE A 122 13.33 26.16 -43.94
C ILE A 122 14.30 26.78 -42.94
N CYS A 123 14.24 26.39 -41.67
CA CYS A 123 15.21 26.81 -40.66
C CYS A 123 16.62 26.30 -41.03
N HIS A 124 17.41 27.15 -41.68
CA HIS A 124 18.85 26.95 -41.83
C HIS A 124 19.53 27.43 -40.55
N GLY A 125 19.88 26.50 -39.66
CA GLY A 125 20.70 26.81 -38.49
C GLY A 125 22.14 27.14 -38.92
N ASP A 126 22.69 28.22 -38.38
CA ASP A 126 24.14 28.37 -38.33
C ASP A 126 24.74 27.20 -37.54
N LYS A 127 25.91 26.69 -37.96
CA LYS A 127 26.40 25.32 -37.64
C LYS A 127 26.72 25.03 -36.16
N SER A 128 26.27 25.86 -35.20
CA SER A 128 26.55 25.71 -33.77
C SER A 128 25.31 25.46 -32.89
N GLN A 129 24.07 25.55 -33.40
CA GLN A 129 22.86 25.19 -32.64
C GLN A 129 21.86 24.42 -33.51
N SER A 130 21.87 23.09 -33.37
CA SER A 130 21.00 22.15 -34.08
C SER A 130 19.60 22.11 -33.47
N VAL A 131 18.88 23.24 -33.43
CA VAL A 131 17.46 23.29 -33.01
C VAL A 131 16.65 23.94 -34.11
N LYS A 132 16.01 23.12 -34.95
CA LYS A 132 15.00 23.58 -35.91
C LYS A 132 13.72 23.91 -35.14
N SER A 133 13.16 25.10 -35.34
CA SER A 133 11.90 25.50 -34.68
C SER A 133 10.76 24.54 -35.04
N PRO A 134 9.81 24.27 -34.12
CA PRO A 134 8.66 23.42 -34.42
C PRO A 134 7.82 24.04 -35.52
N SER A 135 7.33 23.19 -36.42
CA SER A 135 6.42 23.56 -37.48
C SER A 135 5.01 23.75 -36.93
N VAL A 136 4.29 24.74 -37.46
CA VAL A 136 2.90 25.04 -37.13
C VAL A 136 1.93 24.66 -38.24
N LYS A 137 2.41 24.62 -39.50
CA LYS A 137 1.65 24.16 -40.66
C LYS A 137 2.57 23.47 -41.65
N SER A 138 2.02 22.51 -42.37
CA SER A 138 2.67 21.90 -43.53
C SER A 138 1.88 22.19 -44.79
N CYS A 139 2.55 22.51 -45.87
CA CYS A 139 1.92 22.79 -47.16
C CYS A 139 1.97 21.54 -48.04
N LEU A 140 0.82 21.05 -48.50
CA LEU A 140 0.77 19.88 -49.39
C LEU A 140 1.34 20.16 -50.78
N VAL A 141 1.30 21.42 -51.22
CA VAL A 141 1.78 21.83 -52.55
C VAL A 141 3.28 22.11 -52.53
N CYS A 142 3.76 22.89 -51.57
CA CYS A 142 5.19 23.17 -51.39
C CYS A 142 5.97 22.01 -50.75
N GLN A 143 5.26 21.04 -50.16
CA GLN A 143 5.82 19.85 -49.52
C GLN A 143 6.85 20.19 -48.43
N ALA A 144 6.55 21.23 -47.65
CA ALA A 144 7.39 21.71 -46.57
C ALA A 144 6.57 22.02 -45.33
N SER A 145 7.18 21.80 -44.17
CA SER A 145 6.69 22.17 -42.86
C SER A 145 7.33 23.48 -42.41
N TYR A 146 6.49 24.42 -41.98
CA TYR A 146 6.87 25.80 -41.67
C TYR A 146 6.65 26.10 -40.20
N CYS A 147 7.64 26.67 -39.53
CA CYS A 147 7.42 27.41 -38.28
C CYS A 147 6.69 28.72 -38.59
N GLU A 148 6.19 29.42 -37.56
CA GLU A 148 5.41 30.66 -37.74
C GLU A 148 6.13 31.71 -38.60
N LEU A 149 7.44 31.87 -38.39
CA LEU A 149 8.29 32.79 -39.15
C LEU A 149 8.31 32.45 -40.65
N HIS A 150 8.56 31.18 -40.98
CA HIS A 150 8.66 30.75 -42.37
C HIS A 150 7.29 30.54 -43.05
N LEU A 151 6.21 30.42 -42.28
CA LEU A 151 4.85 30.37 -42.80
C LEU A 151 4.37 31.75 -43.25
N THR A 152 4.87 32.82 -42.62
CA THR A 152 4.40 34.19 -42.86
C THR A 152 4.53 34.65 -44.33
N PRO A 153 5.67 34.44 -45.03
CA PRO A 153 5.77 34.72 -46.46
C PRO A 153 4.77 33.92 -47.30
N HIS A 154 4.56 32.64 -46.95
CA HIS A 154 3.61 31.76 -47.64
C HIS A 154 2.16 32.23 -47.50
N LEU A 155 1.81 32.88 -46.39
CA LEU A 155 0.47 33.48 -46.19
C LEU A 155 0.34 34.88 -46.80
N ARG A 156 1.43 35.56 -47.14
CA ARG A 156 1.40 36.92 -47.70
C ARG A 156 1.43 36.95 -49.22
N ASP A 157 2.05 35.96 -49.86
CA ASP A 157 2.13 35.88 -51.32
C ASP A 157 0.79 35.44 -51.95
N PRO A 158 0.12 36.29 -52.76
CA PRO A 158 -1.13 35.94 -53.43
C PRO A 158 -1.06 34.70 -54.33
N ALA A 159 0.13 34.36 -54.85
CA ALA A 159 0.33 33.15 -55.64
C ALA A 159 0.24 31.87 -54.79
N LEU A 160 0.59 31.94 -53.51
CA LEU A 160 0.66 30.80 -52.58
C LEU A 160 -0.62 30.61 -51.75
N HIS A 161 -1.56 31.57 -51.77
CA HIS A 161 -2.85 31.47 -51.07
C HIS A 161 -3.69 30.26 -51.48
N ARG A 162 -3.49 29.75 -52.71
CA ARG A 162 -4.21 28.58 -53.22
C ARG A 162 -3.65 27.26 -52.69
N HIS A 163 -2.52 27.28 -52.01
CA HIS A 163 -1.91 26.07 -51.47
C HIS A 163 -2.62 25.62 -50.19
N GLN A 164 -2.89 24.31 -50.10
CA GLN A 164 -3.55 23.72 -48.93
C GLN A 164 -2.56 23.48 -47.78
N LEU A 165 -2.82 24.10 -46.64
CA LEU A 165 -2.06 23.95 -45.39
C LEU A 165 -2.75 22.95 -44.44
N THR A 166 -1.99 22.02 -43.86
CA THR A 166 -2.48 21.03 -42.88
C THR A 166 -1.70 21.11 -41.57
N ASP A 167 -2.21 20.42 -40.55
CA ASP A 167 -1.48 20.16 -39.33
C ASP A 167 -0.19 19.34 -39.61
N PRO A 168 0.96 19.69 -39.00
CA PRO A 168 2.22 18.96 -39.17
C PRO A 168 2.15 17.49 -38.77
N ALA A 169 1.56 17.11 -37.65
CA ALA A 169 1.47 15.70 -37.23
C ALA A 169 0.73 14.83 -38.26
N THR A 170 -0.27 15.42 -38.90
CA THR A 170 -1.01 14.83 -40.03
C THR A 170 -0.15 14.75 -41.31
N PHE A 171 0.82 15.64 -41.48
CA PHE A 171 1.81 15.62 -42.56
C PHE A 171 2.94 14.59 -42.33
N ALA A 172 3.39 14.36 -41.10
CA ALA A 172 4.38 13.30 -40.78
C ALA A 172 3.83 11.89 -40.95
N THR A 173 2.52 11.71 -40.74
CA THR A 173 1.77 10.50 -41.15
C THR A 173 1.43 10.48 -42.64
N SER A 174 2.06 11.38 -43.41
CA SER A 174 2.05 11.59 -44.86
C SER A 174 0.97 10.84 -45.63
N HIS A 175 -0.07 11.57 -46.00
CA HIS A 175 -0.98 11.17 -47.06
C HIS A 175 -0.29 11.05 -48.44
N LEU A 176 1.00 11.38 -48.55
CA LEU A 176 1.76 11.36 -49.79
C LEU A 176 2.77 10.20 -49.82
N CYS A 177 2.96 9.63 -51.00
CA CYS A 177 3.98 8.63 -51.27
C CYS A 177 5.37 9.25 -51.22
N ARG A 178 6.27 8.68 -50.44
CA ARG A 178 7.66 9.16 -50.30
C ARG A 178 8.49 9.11 -51.60
N LYS A 179 8.12 8.25 -52.56
CA LYS A 179 8.84 8.13 -53.84
C LYS A 179 8.29 9.05 -54.92
N HIS A 180 6.96 9.16 -54.97
CA HIS A 180 6.25 9.81 -56.07
C HIS A 180 5.62 11.14 -55.68
N HIS A 181 5.63 11.49 -54.39
CA HIS A 181 5.05 12.70 -53.82
C HIS A 181 3.57 12.88 -54.20
N LYS A 182 2.85 11.76 -54.40
CA LYS A 182 1.43 11.70 -54.77
C LYS A 182 0.58 11.11 -53.64
N PRO A 183 -0.71 11.47 -53.55
CA PRO A 183 -1.60 10.92 -52.54
C PRO A 183 -1.65 9.38 -52.51
N LEU A 184 -1.62 8.82 -51.30
CA LEU A 184 -1.73 7.40 -51.00
C LEU A 184 -3.20 6.98 -51.03
N THR A 185 -3.72 6.74 -52.23
CA THR A 185 -5.14 6.40 -52.45
C THR A 185 -5.42 4.90 -52.44
N MET A 186 -4.38 4.06 -52.43
CA MET A 186 -4.51 2.61 -52.55
C MET A 186 -3.81 1.91 -51.38
N PHE A 187 -4.24 0.70 -51.05
CA PHE A 187 -3.60 -0.16 -50.05
C PHE A 187 -3.13 -1.46 -50.71
N CYS A 188 -1.85 -1.77 -50.56
CA CYS A 188 -1.29 -3.02 -51.05
C CYS A 188 -1.53 -4.15 -50.04
N LYS A 189 -2.35 -5.16 -50.38
CA LYS A 189 -2.67 -6.28 -49.48
C LYS A 189 -1.49 -7.21 -49.24
N LYS A 190 -0.53 -7.30 -50.17
CA LYS A 190 0.65 -8.15 -50.00
C LYS A 190 1.68 -7.52 -49.05
N ASP A 191 1.95 -6.23 -49.24
CA ASP A 191 2.98 -5.52 -48.45
C ASP A 191 2.42 -4.78 -47.24
N GLN A 192 1.10 -4.86 -47.02
CA GLN A 192 0.39 -4.27 -45.88
C GLN A 192 0.68 -2.78 -45.66
N LYS A 193 0.71 -2.01 -46.74
CA LYS A 193 1.05 -0.57 -46.69
C LYS A 193 0.22 0.28 -47.66
N PRO A 194 -0.01 1.56 -47.32
CA PRO A 194 -0.59 2.53 -48.23
C PRO A 194 0.37 2.83 -49.39
N VAL A 195 -0.15 2.96 -50.60
CA VAL A 195 0.59 3.22 -51.85
C VAL A 195 -0.18 4.23 -52.72
N CYS A 196 0.52 5.03 -53.53
CA CYS A 196 -0.11 5.94 -54.48
C CYS A 196 -0.38 5.25 -55.84
N GLY A 197 -1.15 5.88 -56.74
CA GLY A 197 -1.45 5.31 -58.07
C GLY A 197 -0.19 4.97 -58.91
N GLN A 198 0.86 5.78 -58.85
CA GLN A 198 2.11 5.43 -59.56
C GLN A 198 2.85 4.22 -58.97
N CYS A 199 2.75 4.01 -57.65
CA CYS A 199 3.28 2.80 -57.01
C CYS A 199 2.51 1.56 -57.48
N THR A 200 1.19 1.66 -57.66
CA THR A 200 0.37 0.54 -58.14
C THR A 200 0.66 0.15 -59.59
N GLU A 201 1.04 1.10 -60.43
CA GLU A 201 1.39 0.82 -61.84
C GLU A 201 2.81 0.26 -62.02
N ARG A 202 3.71 0.53 -61.06
CA ARG A 202 5.13 0.16 -61.12
C ARG A 202 5.47 -0.95 -60.14
N GLU A 203 5.95 -0.58 -58.95
CA GLU A 203 6.50 -1.49 -57.94
C GLU A 203 5.47 -2.51 -57.43
N HIS A 204 4.19 -2.15 -57.44
CA HIS A 204 3.09 -2.99 -56.95
C HIS A 204 2.18 -3.49 -58.07
N LYS A 205 2.63 -3.46 -59.34
CA LYS A 205 1.84 -3.87 -60.52
C LYS A 205 1.21 -5.25 -60.42
N HIS A 206 1.93 -6.18 -59.77
CA HIS A 206 1.50 -7.57 -59.61
C HIS A 206 0.94 -7.87 -58.21
N HIS A 207 0.80 -6.85 -57.35
CA HIS A 207 0.26 -7.02 -56.02
C HIS A 207 -1.23 -6.65 -56.01
N LYS A 208 -2.04 -7.36 -55.23
CA LYS A 208 -3.44 -6.99 -55.05
C LYS A 208 -3.53 -5.68 -54.27
N THR A 209 -3.97 -4.62 -54.95
CA THR A 209 -4.22 -3.31 -54.36
C THR A 209 -5.71 -3.03 -54.32
N VAL A 210 -6.19 -2.39 -53.26
CA VAL A 210 -7.58 -1.93 -53.12
C VAL A 210 -7.63 -0.45 -52.78
N PRO A 211 -8.73 0.27 -53.06
CA PRO A 211 -8.90 1.65 -52.60
C PRO A 211 -8.77 1.75 -51.09
N MET A 212 -8.20 2.86 -50.62
CA MET A 212 -7.98 3.11 -49.18
C MET A 212 -9.29 3.10 -48.40
N GLU A 213 -10.38 3.60 -48.99
CA GLU A 213 -11.70 3.67 -48.38
C GLU A 213 -12.28 2.27 -48.11
N GLU A 214 -12.02 1.30 -48.98
CA GLU A 214 -12.46 -0.08 -48.81
C GLU A 214 -11.70 -0.74 -47.65
N GLU A 215 -10.37 -0.61 -47.64
CA GLU A 215 -9.52 -1.16 -46.58
C GLU A 215 -9.82 -0.52 -45.23
N ASN A 216 -10.06 0.80 -45.19
CA ASN A 216 -10.46 1.53 -43.99
C ASN A 216 -11.78 0.99 -43.43
N LYS A 217 -12.81 0.77 -44.28
CA LYS A 217 -14.07 0.14 -43.84
C LYS A 217 -13.82 -1.24 -43.23
N ARG A 218 -12.99 -2.07 -43.87
CA ARG A 218 -12.63 -3.41 -43.38
C ARG A 218 -11.93 -3.38 -42.02
N VAL A 219 -10.94 -2.50 -41.86
CA VAL A 219 -10.20 -2.33 -40.60
C VAL A 219 -11.12 -1.80 -39.50
N LYS A 220 -12.00 -0.84 -39.80
CA LYS A 220 -13.00 -0.32 -38.84
C LYS A 220 -13.95 -1.40 -38.34
N ILE A 221 -14.39 -2.32 -39.19
CA ILE A 221 -15.25 -3.45 -38.78
C ILE A 221 -14.49 -4.35 -37.80
N ARG A 222 -13.28 -4.78 -38.17
CA ARG A 222 -12.43 -5.61 -37.28
C ARG A 222 -12.12 -4.94 -35.96
N LEU A 223 -11.87 -3.63 -35.98
CA LEU A 223 -11.63 -2.85 -34.77
C LEU A 223 -12.87 -2.88 -33.86
N ARG A 224 -14.07 -2.68 -34.42
CA ARG A 224 -15.32 -2.74 -33.66
C ARG A 224 -15.57 -4.14 -33.09
N GLU A 225 -15.34 -5.20 -33.86
CA GLU A 225 -15.45 -6.58 -33.38
C GLU A 225 -14.47 -6.85 -32.24
N THR A 226 -13.22 -6.43 -32.38
CA THR A 226 -12.19 -6.57 -31.35
C THR A 226 -12.58 -5.82 -30.08
N ILE A 227 -13.03 -4.57 -30.19
CA ILE A 227 -13.52 -3.78 -29.05
C ILE A 227 -14.70 -4.50 -28.39
N SER A 228 -15.70 -4.93 -29.16
CA SER A 228 -16.86 -5.66 -28.64
C SER A 228 -16.50 -6.98 -27.96
N SER A 229 -15.41 -7.64 -28.36
CA SER A 229 -14.93 -8.86 -27.72
C SER A 229 -14.22 -8.59 -26.38
N ILE A 230 -13.48 -7.48 -26.29
CA ILE A 230 -12.69 -7.12 -25.10
C ILE A 230 -13.57 -6.48 -24.02
N GLN A 231 -14.56 -5.68 -24.40
CA GLN A 231 -15.47 -5.02 -23.45
C GLN A 231 -16.09 -5.99 -22.43
N PRO A 232 -16.77 -7.10 -22.79
CA PRO A 232 -17.33 -8.02 -21.80
C PRO A 232 -16.24 -8.70 -20.95
N MET A 233 -15.03 -8.89 -21.49
CA MET A 233 -13.91 -9.40 -20.71
C MET A 233 -13.55 -8.42 -19.58
N ILE A 234 -13.39 -7.13 -19.89
CA ILE A 234 -13.12 -6.09 -18.88
C ILE A 234 -14.21 -6.09 -17.81
N HIS A 235 -15.48 -6.07 -18.20
CA HIS A 235 -16.60 -6.09 -17.24
C HIS A 235 -16.57 -7.34 -16.34
N ALA A 236 -16.25 -8.52 -16.90
CA ALA A 236 -16.12 -9.74 -16.13
C ALA A 236 -14.96 -9.67 -15.11
N ARG A 237 -13.81 -9.10 -15.49
CA ARG A 237 -12.67 -8.93 -14.56
C ARG A 237 -12.98 -7.91 -13.47
N LEU A 238 -13.65 -6.81 -13.80
CA LEU A 238 -14.10 -5.81 -12.82
C LEU A 238 -15.06 -6.41 -11.79
N ARG A 239 -16.04 -7.21 -12.24
CA ARG A 239 -16.92 -7.95 -11.31
C ARG A 239 -16.11 -8.88 -10.41
N LYS A 240 -15.15 -9.62 -10.98
CA LYS A 240 -14.35 -10.57 -10.21
C LYS A 240 -13.47 -9.90 -9.16
N VAL A 241 -12.89 -8.74 -9.49
CA VAL A 241 -12.14 -7.92 -8.52
C VAL A 241 -13.05 -7.52 -7.36
N ASN A 242 -14.28 -7.08 -7.63
CA ASN A 242 -15.22 -6.70 -6.57
C ASN A 242 -15.65 -7.89 -5.70
N GLU A 243 -15.93 -9.06 -6.31
CA GLU A 243 -16.21 -10.30 -5.58
C GLU A 243 -15.08 -10.69 -4.63
N ILE A 244 -13.83 -10.65 -5.11
CA ILE A 244 -12.65 -10.98 -4.30
C ILE A 244 -12.49 -9.97 -3.16
N LYS A 245 -12.62 -8.66 -3.43
CA LYS A 245 -12.57 -7.62 -2.38
C LYS A 245 -13.61 -7.87 -1.28
N ASN A 246 -14.85 -8.16 -1.67
CA ASN A 246 -15.93 -8.44 -0.72
C ASN A 246 -15.68 -9.74 0.07
N SER A 247 -15.17 -10.78 -0.58
CA SER A 247 -14.83 -12.04 0.08
C SER A 247 -13.73 -11.87 1.12
N VAL A 248 -12.66 -11.13 0.81
CA VAL A 248 -11.58 -10.82 1.75
C VAL A 248 -12.09 -9.99 2.92
N ALA A 249 -12.89 -8.95 2.66
CA ALA A 249 -13.47 -8.13 3.73
C ALA A 249 -14.38 -8.95 4.66
N LEU A 250 -15.19 -9.84 4.10
CA LEU A 250 -16.05 -10.73 4.88
C LEU A 250 -15.23 -11.72 5.72
N SER A 251 -14.20 -12.34 5.12
CA SER A 251 -13.30 -13.26 5.82
C SER A 251 -12.61 -12.56 6.99
N LYS A 252 -12.07 -11.35 6.78
CA LYS A 252 -11.46 -10.54 7.85
C LYS A 252 -12.44 -10.32 9.01
N LYS A 253 -13.67 -9.90 8.70
CA LYS A 253 -14.73 -9.68 9.71
C LYS A 253 -15.13 -10.96 10.46
N ILE A 254 -15.04 -12.13 9.81
CA ILE A 254 -15.31 -13.42 10.46
C ILE A 254 -14.18 -13.74 11.44
N THR A 255 -12.94 -13.67 10.98
CA THR A 255 -11.76 -13.94 11.82
C THR A 255 -11.69 -13.01 13.03
N GLU A 256 -11.94 -11.71 12.86
CA GLU A 256 -12.01 -10.75 13.98
C GLU A 256 -13.07 -11.16 15.02
N ARG A 257 -14.26 -11.59 14.57
CA ARG A 257 -15.33 -12.07 15.47
C ARG A 257 -14.97 -13.36 16.18
N GLU A 258 -14.26 -14.27 15.52
CA GLU A 258 -13.81 -15.53 16.14
C GLU A 258 -12.72 -15.28 17.18
N ILE A 259 -11.77 -14.38 16.90
CA ILE A 259 -10.76 -13.95 17.86
C ILE A 259 -11.43 -13.34 19.10
N GLU A 260 -12.38 -12.42 18.90
CA GLU A 260 -13.11 -11.78 20.02
C GLU A 260 -13.87 -12.80 20.87
N ARG A 261 -14.59 -13.73 20.22
CA ARG A 261 -15.31 -14.80 20.94
C ARG A 261 -14.35 -15.70 21.72
N SER A 262 -13.22 -16.08 21.12
CA SER A 262 -12.21 -16.88 21.80
C SER A 262 -11.63 -16.14 23.00
N ALA A 263 -11.29 -14.87 22.85
CA ALA A 263 -10.78 -14.03 23.93
C ALA A 263 -11.78 -13.89 25.08
N GLN A 264 -13.07 -13.70 24.77
CA GLN A 264 -14.13 -13.65 25.77
C GLN A 264 -14.23 -14.97 26.57
N ILE A 265 -14.20 -16.12 25.90
CA ILE A 265 -14.24 -17.44 26.57
C ILE A 265 -13.01 -17.62 27.47
N CYS A 266 -11.81 -17.33 26.96
CA CYS A 266 -10.58 -17.40 27.75
C CYS A 266 -10.65 -16.49 28.98
N SER A 267 -11.13 -15.25 28.82
CA SER A 267 -11.30 -14.30 29.92
C SER A 267 -12.27 -14.83 30.98
N MET A 268 -13.39 -15.43 30.57
CA MET A 268 -14.34 -16.02 31.50
C MET A 268 -13.73 -17.18 32.31
N LEU A 269 -12.94 -18.03 31.64
CA LEU A 269 -12.25 -19.16 32.29
C LEU A 269 -11.19 -18.68 33.28
N ILE A 270 -10.36 -17.72 32.89
CA ILE A 270 -9.34 -17.12 33.78
C ILE A 270 -10.02 -16.53 35.02
N SER A 271 -11.07 -15.73 34.82
CA SER A 271 -11.79 -15.11 35.94
C SER A 271 -12.45 -16.16 36.87
N ALA A 272 -12.91 -17.29 36.33
CA ALA A 272 -13.47 -18.37 37.13
C ALA A 272 -12.41 -19.06 37.99
N ILE A 273 -11.24 -19.35 37.41
CA ILE A 273 -10.10 -19.94 38.11
C ILE A 273 -9.61 -19.00 39.22
N GLU A 274 -9.45 -17.70 38.91
CA GLU A 274 -9.01 -16.69 39.88
C GLU A 274 -9.98 -16.59 41.06
N ARG A 275 -11.29 -16.57 40.81
CA ARG A 275 -12.30 -16.56 41.89
C ARG A 275 -12.24 -17.82 42.73
N GLN A 276 -12.11 -18.99 42.12
CA GLN A 276 -12.04 -20.25 42.85
C GLN A 276 -10.76 -20.33 43.69
N HIS A 277 -9.62 -19.87 43.14
CA HIS A 277 -8.36 -19.80 43.87
C HIS A 277 -8.44 -18.83 45.05
N ALA A 278 -8.99 -17.63 44.86
CA ALA A 278 -9.19 -16.67 45.93
C ALA A 278 -10.07 -17.22 47.06
N GLY A 279 -11.16 -17.93 46.72
CA GLY A 279 -12.01 -18.58 47.72
C GLY A 279 -11.30 -19.68 48.51
N LEU A 280 -10.46 -20.49 47.84
CA LEU A 280 -9.65 -21.52 48.50
C LEU A 280 -8.62 -20.90 49.47
N VAL A 281 -7.94 -19.83 49.03
CA VAL A 281 -6.98 -19.11 49.89
C VAL A 281 -7.67 -18.56 51.12
N GLU A 282 -8.82 -17.89 50.97
CA GLU A 282 -9.58 -17.35 52.11
C GLU A 282 -10.03 -18.45 53.08
N GLU A 283 -10.45 -19.62 52.57
CA GLU A 283 -10.82 -20.75 53.42
C GLU A 283 -9.62 -21.30 54.20
N LEU A 284 -8.46 -21.44 53.56
CA LEU A 284 -7.24 -21.90 54.19
C LEU A 284 -6.75 -20.92 55.26
N GLU A 285 -6.79 -19.61 54.97
CA GLU A 285 -6.44 -18.56 55.93
C GLU A 285 -7.35 -18.60 57.16
N LYS A 286 -8.67 -18.76 56.98
CA LYS A 286 -9.62 -18.90 58.10
C LYS A 286 -9.36 -20.13 58.95
N ARG A 287 -9.07 -21.28 58.32
CA ARG A 287 -8.73 -22.52 59.04
C ARG A 287 -7.44 -22.35 59.83
N GLN A 288 -6.45 -21.69 59.25
CA GLN A 288 -5.18 -21.39 59.91
C GLN A 288 -5.37 -20.47 61.12
N GLN A 289 -6.10 -19.37 60.97
CA GLN A 289 -6.40 -18.45 62.07
C GLN A 289 -7.14 -19.12 63.23
N GLU A 290 -8.08 -20.01 62.92
CA GLU A 290 -8.81 -20.76 63.94
C GLU A 290 -7.91 -21.78 64.66
N ALA A 291 -6.99 -22.44 63.94
CA ALA A 291 -5.99 -23.32 64.56
C ALA A 291 -5.03 -22.52 65.46
N GLU A 292 -4.57 -21.35 65.01
CA GLU A 292 -3.72 -20.44 65.79
C GLU A 292 -4.44 -19.95 67.05
N ARG A 293 -5.71 -19.55 66.94
CA ARG A 293 -6.52 -19.14 68.10
C ARG A 293 -6.63 -20.26 69.14
N ARG A 294 -6.93 -21.49 68.72
CA ARG A 294 -6.98 -22.65 69.64
C ARG A 294 -5.62 -22.95 70.26
N SER A 295 -4.54 -22.82 69.49
CA SER A 295 -3.19 -22.99 70.01
C SER A 295 -2.87 -21.96 71.09
N GLU A 296 -3.22 -20.71 70.86
CA GLU A 296 -3.01 -19.60 71.79
C GLU A 296 -3.79 -19.82 73.10
N GLU A 297 -5.03 -20.29 73.02
CA GLU A 297 -5.83 -20.63 74.20
C GLU A 297 -5.18 -21.74 75.04
N LEU A 298 -4.67 -22.80 74.40
CA LEU A 298 -3.95 -23.87 75.09
C LEU A 298 -2.61 -23.39 75.67
N PHE A 299 -1.91 -22.48 74.98
CA PHE A 299 -0.69 -21.88 75.50
C PHE A 299 -0.97 -21.05 76.76
N GLN A 300 -2.02 -20.24 76.76
CA GLN A 300 -2.41 -19.44 77.92
C GLN A 300 -2.78 -20.33 79.12
N GLU A 301 -3.56 -21.39 78.90
CA GLU A 301 -3.86 -22.38 79.95
C GLU A 301 -2.57 -23.01 80.53
N LEU A 302 -1.62 -23.39 79.66
CA LEU A 302 -0.33 -23.95 80.09
C LEU A 302 0.53 -22.94 80.86
N GLU A 303 0.58 -21.68 80.41
CA GLU A 303 1.33 -20.62 81.09
C GLU A 303 0.77 -20.34 82.49
N GLU A 304 -0.55 -20.32 82.64
CA GLU A 304 -1.21 -20.19 83.94
C GLU A 304 -0.88 -21.38 84.87
N GLU A 305 -1.01 -22.62 84.38
CA GLU A 305 -0.65 -23.81 85.16
C GLU A 305 0.83 -23.80 85.57
N LEU A 306 1.74 -23.41 84.67
CA LEU A 306 3.16 -23.29 84.96
C LEU A 306 3.44 -22.24 86.03
N ASN A 307 2.81 -21.07 85.95
CA ASN A 307 2.97 -19.99 86.93
C ASN A 307 2.48 -20.44 88.31
N ASP A 308 1.33 -21.11 88.39
CA ASP A 308 0.80 -21.66 89.65
C ASP A 308 1.73 -22.70 90.26
N LEU A 309 2.25 -23.62 89.44
CA LEU A 309 3.21 -24.64 89.88
C LEU A 309 4.54 -24.02 90.33
N GLN A 310 5.05 -23.01 89.63
CA GLN A 310 6.27 -22.29 90.00
C GLN A 310 6.11 -21.51 91.30
N MET A 311 4.98 -20.80 91.47
CA MET A 311 4.65 -20.09 92.71
C MET A 311 4.58 -21.08 93.86
N ARG A 312 3.85 -22.18 93.69
CA ARG A 312 3.71 -23.22 94.70
C ARG A 312 5.04 -23.88 95.08
N SER A 313 5.89 -24.14 94.09
CA SER A 313 7.23 -24.68 94.31
C SER A 313 8.08 -23.70 95.12
N SER A 314 8.02 -22.40 94.81
CA SER A 314 8.74 -21.35 95.52
C SER A 314 8.27 -21.22 96.99
N GLU A 315 6.96 -21.29 97.24
CA GLU A 315 6.40 -21.29 98.59
C GLU A 315 6.87 -22.50 99.40
N LEU A 316 6.89 -23.68 98.79
CA LEU A 316 7.36 -24.92 99.44
C LEU A 316 8.87 -24.86 99.74
N GLN A 317 9.69 -24.37 98.80
CA GLN A 317 11.12 -24.16 99.00
C GLN A 317 11.37 -23.15 100.14
N HIS A 318 10.60 -22.06 100.20
CA HIS A 318 10.72 -21.10 101.30
C HIS A 318 10.34 -21.72 102.65
N LEU A 319 9.28 -22.51 102.68
CA LEU A 319 8.84 -23.21 103.88
C LEU A 319 9.88 -24.23 104.38
N GLU A 320 10.50 -24.99 103.47
CA GLU A 320 11.57 -25.96 103.78
C GLU A 320 12.76 -25.29 104.48
N HIS A 321 13.14 -24.08 104.05
CA HIS A 321 14.26 -23.33 104.62
C HIS A 321 13.89 -22.50 105.87
N THR A 322 12.64 -22.57 106.33
CA THR A 322 12.17 -21.80 107.49
C THR A 322 12.70 -22.40 108.80
N GLN A 323 13.30 -21.57 109.67
CA GLN A 323 13.79 -22.00 110.99
C GLN A 323 12.70 -22.16 112.06
N ASN A 324 11.46 -21.72 111.80
CA ASN A 324 10.33 -21.79 112.73
C ASN A 324 9.56 -23.12 112.58
N PRO A 325 9.67 -24.06 113.54
CA PRO A 325 9.03 -25.38 113.42
C PRO A 325 7.49 -25.32 113.44
N VAL A 326 6.92 -24.31 114.10
CA VAL A 326 5.45 -24.15 114.20
C VAL A 326 4.88 -23.72 112.85
N HIS A 327 5.52 -22.75 112.19
CA HIS A 327 5.11 -22.28 110.86
C HIS A 327 5.20 -23.40 109.81
N LEU A 328 6.26 -24.21 109.86
CA LEU A 328 6.42 -25.38 108.98
C LEU A 328 5.26 -26.37 109.13
N VAL A 329 4.94 -26.77 110.36
CA VAL A 329 3.88 -27.76 110.63
C VAL A 329 2.47 -27.21 110.34
N GLN A 330 2.23 -25.91 110.55
CA GLN A 330 0.93 -25.29 110.31
C GLN A 330 0.65 -24.99 108.83
N SER A 331 1.67 -24.53 108.08
CA SER A 331 1.48 -24.11 106.68
C SER A 331 1.57 -25.28 105.70
N PHE A 332 2.37 -26.32 105.99
CA PHE A 332 2.57 -27.46 105.09
C PHE A 332 1.29 -28.23 104.71
N PRO A 333 0.31 -28.47 105.61
CA PRO A 333 -0.95 -29.14 105.23
C PRO A 333 -1.71 -28.42 104.12
N SER A 334 -1.71 -27.08 104.14
CA SER A 334 -2.29 -26.24 103.08
C SER A 334 -1.42 -26.29 101.81
N LEU A 335 -0.10 -26.26 102.00
CA LEU A 335 1.05 -26.57 101.12
C LEU A 335 0.88 -27.78 100.17
N ARG A 336 0.51 -28.90 100.79
CA ARG A 336 0.67 -30.24 100.23
C ARG A 336 -0.29 -30.56 99.10
N ARG A 337 -1.44 -29.89 99.03
CA ARG A 337 -2.41 -30.12 97.96
C ARG A 337 -1.85 -29.56 96.66
N LEU A 338 -1.74 -30.40 95.63
CA LEU A 338 -1.31 -30.00 94.30
C LEU A 338 -2.39 -29.11 93.63
N PRO A 339 -2.00 -28.09 92.85
CA PRO A 339 -2.91 -27.40 91.96
C PRO A 339 -3.61 -28.39 91.01
N GLN A 340 -4.80 -28.03 90.56
CA GLN A 340 -5.50 -28.84 89.56
C GLN A 340 -4.86 -28.59 88.20
N THR A 341 -4.28 -29.63 87.61
CA THR A 341 -3.64 -29.56 86.28
C THR A 341 -4.39 -30.42 85.29
N ARG A 342 -4.44 -29.99 84.04
CA ARG A 342 -4.93 -30.79 82.92
C ARG A 342 -3.90 -31.86 82.53
N GLU A 343 -4.37 -32.98 81.98
CA GLU A 343 -3.49 -33.98 81.37
C GLU A 343 -3.15 -33.56 79.93
N TRP A 344 -1.89 -33.15 79.72
CA TRP A 344 -1.41 -32.61 78.44
C TRP A 344 -0.85 -33.69 77.48
N SER A 345 -0.69 -34.93 77.95
CA SER A 345 -0.06 -36.04 77.21
C SER A 345 -0.73 -36.36 75.86
N GLU A 346 -2.02 -36.09 75.74
CA GLU A 346 -2.85 -36.46 74.58
C GLU A 346 -3.34 -35.25 73.76
N VAL A 347 -2.98 -34.02 74.16
CA VAL A 347 -3.46 -32.80 73.49
C VAL A 347 -2.57 -32.49 72.28
N ALA A 348 -3.17 -32.48 71.08
CA ALA A 348 -2.52 -32.10 69.83
C ALA A 348 -3.26 -30.94 69.15
N VAL A 349 -2.49 -30.06 68.50
CA VAL A 349 -2.97 -28.80 67.87
C VAL A 349 -3.19 -28.97 66.35
N HIS A 350 -3.18 -30.21 65.84
CA HIS A 350 -3.21 -30.51 64.42
C HIS A 350 -4.38 -31.42 64.02
#